data_AF-A0A9W9A9U9-F1
#
_entry.id   AF-A0A9W9A9U9-F1
#
_cell.length_a   1.000
_cell.length_b   1.000
_cell.length_c   1.000
_cell.angle_alpha   90.00
_cell.angle_beta   90.00
_cell.angle_gamma   90.00
#
_symmetry.space_group_name_H-M   'P 1'
#
loop_
_entity.id
_entity.type
_entity.pdbx_description
1 polymer ?
#
loop_
_entity_poly.entity_id
_entity_poly.type
_entity_poly.pdbx_seq_one_letter_code
_entity_poly.pdbx_strand_id
1 'polypeptide(L)'
;MPFFSTHRHSNTSRRRERYSGYHRRDPDHVAGGYSKSALANPNTTSAGRKHAKRELRAMGRSTHVPFMTKVKRTLGIRSTPRRKRE
;
A
#
# COMPACT_ATOMS: atom_id res chain seq x y z
N MET A 1 22.39 30.15 20.80
CA MET A 1 21.21 29.54 21.42
C MET A 1 20.12 29.35 20.36
N PRO A 2 19.78 28.13 19.92
CA PRO A 2 18.59 27.88 19.09
C PRO A 2 17.49 27.19 19.91
N PHE A 3 16.20 27.22 19.52
CA PHE A 3 15.28 26.05 19.58
C PHE A 3 13.91 26.37 18.92
N PHE A 4 13.81 25.93 17.67
CA PHE A 4 12.69 25.44 16.84
C PHE A 4 11.21 25.66 17.26
N SER A 5 10.47 26.28 16.33
CA SER A 5 9.01 26.39 16.28
C SER A 5 8.33 25.03 16.07
N THR A 6 7.36 24.69 16.92
CA THR A 6 6.57 23.45 16.84
C THR A 6 5.46 23.55 15.80
N HIS A 7 5.63 22.89 14.66
CA HIS A 7 4.54 22.65 13.70
C HIS A 7 3.58 21.57 14.24
N ARG A 8 2.34 21.97 14.53
CA ARG A 8 1.24 21.13 15.00
C ARG A 8 0.75 20.20 13.88
N HIS A 9 1.11 18.92 13.92
CA HIS A 9 0.48 17.90 13.07
C HIS A 9 -0.91 17.54 13.59
N SER A 10 -1.94 17.90 12.85
CA SER A 10 -3.32 17.44 13.04
C SER A 10 -3.42 15.92 12.79
N ASN A 11 -3.45 15.15 13.87
CA ASN A 11 -3.57 13.70 13.86
C ASN A 11 -5.07 13.32 13.79
N THR A 12 -5.61 13.15 12.58
CA THR A 12 -6.99 12.67 12.40
C THR A 12 -7.07 11.18 12.76
N SER A 13 -7.44 10.89 13.99
CA SER A 13 -7.71 9.55 14.52
C SER A 13 -9.01 8.99 13.95
N ARG A 14 -8.96 8.37 12.75
CA ARG A 14 -10.09 7.57 12.25
C ARG A 14 -10.17 6.26 13.03
N ARG A 15 -11.03 6.24 14.06
CA ARG A 15 -11.52 5.02 14.72
C ARG A 15 -12.03 4.06 13.64
N ARG A 16 -11.39 2.90 13.49
CA ARG A 16 -11.93 1.81 12.66
C ARG A 16 -12.83 0.95 13.53
N GLU A 17 -14.10 1.26 13.43
CA GLU A 17 -15.22 0.49 13.92
C GLU A 17 -15.15 -0.92 13.33
N ARG A 18 -15.09 -1.93 14.20
CA ARG A 18 -15.06 -3.34 13.84
C ARG A 18 -16.49 -3.76 13.54
N TYR A 19 -16.94 -3.58 12.30
CA TYR A 19 -18.21 -4.17 11.88
C TYR A 19 -17.95 -5.56 11.32
N SER A 20 -18.40 -6.59 12.04
CA SER A 20 -18.46 -7.96 11.56
C SER A 20 -19.71 -8.13 10.70
N GLY A 21 -19.55 -8.64 9.47
CA GLY A 21 -20.66 -8.91 8.57
C GLY A 21 -20.17 -8.95 7.14
N TYR A 22 -20.04 -10.16 6.58
CA TYR A 22 -19.88 -10.47 5.16
C TYR A 22 -19.35 -9.31 4.29
N HIS A 23 -18.08 -8.95 4.48
CA HIS A 23 -17.48 -7.85 3.74
C HIS A 23 -17.37 -8.27 2.27
N ARG A 24 -18.24 -7.72 1.42
CA ARG A 24 -17.89 -7.53 0.02
C ARG A 24 -16.49 -6.95 0.01
N ARG A 25 -15.55 -7.65 -0.64
CA ARG A 25 -14.16 -7.17 -0.70
C ARG A 25 -14.19 -5.78 -1.30
N ASP A 26 -13.84 -4.79 -0.49
CA ASP A 26 -13.77 -3.41 -0.94
C ASP A 26 -12.82 -3.36 -2.15
N PRO A 27 -13.30 -2.97 -3.34
CA PRO A 27 -12.50 -2.96 -4.56
C PRO A 27 -11.22 -2.13 -4.40
N ASP A 28 -11.22 -1.13 -3.51
CA ASP A 28 -10.08 -0.25 -3.23
C ASP A 28 -9.01 -0.98 -2.44
N HIS A 29 -9.42 -1.79 -1.46
CA HIS A 29 -8.54 -2.68 -0.72
C HIS A 29 -7.94 -3.75 -1.63
N VAL A 30 -8.72 -4.30 -2.55
CA VAL A 30 -8.27 -5.31 -3.53
C VAL A 30 -7.25 -4.71 -4.49
N ALA A 31 -7.52 -3.55 -5.06
CA ALA A 31 -6.60 -2.86 -5.96
C ALA A 31 -5.30 -2.42 -5.27
N GLY A 32 -5.41 -1.95 -4.02
CA GLY A 32 -4.24 -1.70 -3.17
C GLY A 32 -3.42 -2.96 -2.94
N GLY A 33 -4.09 -4.10 -2.76
CA GLY A 33 -3.50 -5.43 -2.69
C GLY A 33 -2.73 -5.81 -3.95
N TYR A 34 -3.30 -5.66 -5.14
CA TYR A 34 -2.61 -6.00 -6.40
C TYR A 34 -1.37 -5.14 -6.65
N SER A 35 -1.48 -3.82 -6.44
CA SER A 35 -0.36 -2.90 -6.66
C SER A 35 0.78 -3.15 -5.67
N LYS A 36 0.44 -3.35 -4.39
CA LYS A 36 1.42 -3.53 -3.32
C LYS A 36 1.94 -4.95 -3.24
N SER A 37 1.13 -5.98 -3.46
CA SER A 37 1.54 -7.37 -3.24
C SER A 37 1.99 -8.07 -4.51
N ALA A 38 1.40 -7.77 -5.68
CA ALA A 38 1.75 -8.48 -6.91
C ALA A 38 2.69 -7.68 -7.82
N LEU A 39 2.46 -6.36 -7.99
CA LEU A 39 3.30 -5.58 -8.92
C LEU A 39 4.61 -5.08 -8.31
N ALA A 40 4.59 -4.72 -7.03
CA ALA A 40 5.78 -4.20 -6.35
C ALA A 40 6.64 -5.30 -5.70
N ASN A 41 6.19 -6.56 -5.61
CA ASN A 41 6.92 -7.61 -4.89
C ASN A 41 7.87 -8.30 -5.87
N PRO A 42 9.20 -8.25 -5.64
CA PRO A 42 10.17 -8.88 -6.54
C PRO A 42 9.97 -10.39 -6.64
N ASN A 43 9.45 -11.03 -5.59
CA ASN A 43 9.26 -12.48 -5.53
C ASN A 43 7.96 -12.94 -6.20
N THR A 44 7.21 -12.03 -6.84
CA THR A 44 5.97 -12.40 -7.53
C THR A 44 6.27 -13.04 -8.86
N THR A 45 5.60 -14.15 -9.14
CA THR A 45 5.68 -14.83 -10.45
C THR A 45 5.27 -13.90 -11.60
N SER A 46 5.79 -14.19 -12.80
CA SER A 46 5.41 -13.47 -14.02
C SER A 46 3.89 -13.59 -14.30
N ALA A 47 3.31 -14.78 -14.11
CA ALA A 47 1.88 -15.03 -14.23
C ALA A 47 1.05 -14.21 -13.21
N GLY A 48 1.47 -14.17 -11.94
CA GLY A 48 0.80 -13.38 -10.91
C GLY A 48 0.82 -11.87 -11.20
N ARG A 49 1.93 -11.36 -11.75
CA ARG A 49 2.01 -9.96 -12.22
C ARG A 49 1.08 -9.69 -13.40
N LYS A 50 0.99 -10.60 -14.38
CA LYS A 50 0.05 -10.47 -15.52
C LYS A 50 -1.40 -10.43 -15.03
N HIS A 51 -1.76 -11.34 -14.11
CA HIS A 51 -3.08 -11.38 -13.49
C HIS A 51 -3.40 -10.05 -12.79
N ALA A 52 -2.51 -9.57 -11.92
CA ALA A 52 -2.70 -8.32 -11.20
C ALA A 52 -2.85 -7.09 -12.13
N LYS A 53 -2.08 -7.04 -13.22
CA LYS A 53 -2.25 -5.98 -14.24
C LYS A 53 -3.62 -6.06 -14.90
N ARG A 54 -4.10 -7.27 -15.24
CA ARG A 54 -5.41 -7.48 -15.84
C ARG A 54 -6.53 -7.02 -14.91
N GLU A 55 -6.50 -7.43 -13.65
CA GLU A 55 -7.47 -7.02 -12.62
C GLU A 55 -7.51 -5.51 -12.42
N LEU A 56 -6.34 -4.87 -12.28
CA LEU A 56 -6.27 -3.42 -12.11
C LEU A 56 -6.79 -2.67 -13.34
N ARG A 57 -6.54 -3.15 -14.56
CA ARG A 57 -7.11 -2.57 -15.78
C ARG A 57 -8.62 -2.76 -15.85
N ALA A 58 -9.13 -3.94 -15.48
CA ALA A 58 -10.57 -4.20 -15.41
C ALA A 58 -11.26 -3.29 -14.38
N MET A 59 -10.56 -2.92 -13.30
CA MET A 59 -11.02 -1.97 -12.29
C MET A 59 -10.84 -0.49 -12.70
N GLY A 60 -10.33 -0.19 -13.91
CA GLY A 60 -10.07 1.18 -14.34
C GLY A 60 -8.95 1.89 -13.57
N ARG A 61 -8.04 1.12 -12.95
CA ARG A 61 -6.96 1.64 -12.09
C ARG A 61 -5.60 1.61 -12.76
N SER A 62 -4.73 2.51 -12.31
CA SER A 62 -3.35 2.55 -12.77
C SER A 62 -2.58 1.30 -12.34
N THR A 63 -1.91 0.67 -13.30
CA THR A 63 -0.98 -0.45 -13.05
C THR A 63 0.45 0.03 -12.79
N HIS A 64 0.67 1.34 -12.82
CA HIS A 64 2.01 1.91 -12.72
C HIS A 64 2.50 1.92 -11.27
N VAL A 65 3.59 1.20 -11.01
CA VAL A 65 4.32 1.27 -9.75
C VAL A 65 5.59 2.08 -9.99
N PRO A 66 5.83 3.16 -9.22
CA PRO A 66 7.03 3.99 -9.37
C PRO A 66 8.31 3.15 -9.35
N PHE A 67 9.27 3.52 -10.20
CA PHE A 67 10.55 2.80 -10.30
C PHE A 67 11.26 2.68 -8.94
N MET A 68 11.32 3.79 -8.19
CA MET A 68 11.88 3.82 -6.83
C MET A 68 11.18 2.86 -5.86
N THR A 69 9.88 2.64 -6.00
CA THR A 69 9.15 1.67 -5.17
C THR A 69 9.61 0.24 -5.45
N LYS A 70 9.93 -0.09 -6.70
CA LYS A 70 10.49 -1.40 -7.06
C LYS A 70 11.90 -1.57 -6.50
N VAL A 71 12.77 -0.59 -6.70
CA VAL A 71 14.17 -0.60 -6.23
C VAL A 71 14.25 -0.71 -4.69
N LYS A 72 13.48 0.10 -3.97
CA LYS A 72 13.41 0.02 -2.50
C LYS A 72 12.99 -1.38 -2.03
N ARG A 73 12.05 -2.02 -2.75
CA ARG A 73 11.52 -3.33 -2.38
C ARG A 73 12.47 -4.48 -2.72
N THR A 74 13.21 -4.40 -3.82
CA THR A 74 14.27 -5.36 -4.16
C THR A 74 15.42 -5.30 -3.16
N LEU A 75 15.75 -4.11 -2.67
CA LEU A 75 16.80 -3.89 -1.67
C LEU A 75 16.33 -4.11 -0.22
N GLY A 76 15.07 -4.50 0.01
CA GLY A 76 14.51 -4.68 1.36
C GLY A 76 14.27 -3.37 2.15
N ILE A 77 14.55 -2.21 1.55
CA ILE A 77 14.38 -0.89 2.16
C ILE A 77 12.88 -0.54 2.14
N ARG A 78 12.21 -0.66 3.29
CA ARG A 78 10.79 -0.31 3.41
C ARG A 78 10.62 1.12 3.92
N SER A 79 9.98 1.97 3.13
CA SER A 79 9.71 3.38 3.47
C SER A 79 8.77 3.59 4.67
N THR A 80 7.97 2.59 5.05
CA THR A 80 7.01 2.71 6.17
C THR A 80 7.52 1.91 7.38
N PRO A 81 7.84 2.55 8.51
CA PRO A 81 8.12 1.84 9.75
C PRO A 81 6.89 1.02 10.16
N ARG A 82 7.11 -0.24 10.55
CA ARG A 82 6.06 -1.10 11.11
C ARG A 82 5.63 -0.42 12.41
N ARG A 83 4.40 0.13 12.47
CA ARG A 83 3.79 0.59 13.71
C ARG A 83 3.96 -0.54 14.74
N LYS A 84 4.77 -0.32 15.78
CA LYS A 84 4.76 -1.20 16.95
C LYS A 84 3.33 -1.14 17.49
N ARG A 85 2.68 -2.29 17.57
CA ARG A 85 1.50 -2.43 18.42
C ARG A 85 2.08 -2.55 19.82
N GLU A 86 2.00 -1.45 20.57
CA GLU A 86 2.07 -1.50 22.03
C GLU A 86 0.83 -2.23 22.55
#